data_AF-A0A965PKW0-F1
#
_entry.id   AF-A0A965PKW0-F1
#
_cell.length_a   1.000
_cell.length_b   1.000
_cell.length_c   1.000
_cell.angle_alpha   90.00
_cell.angle_beta   90.00
_cell.angle_gamma   90.00
#
_symmetry.space_group_name_H-M   'P 1'
#
loop_
_entity.id
_entity.type
_entity.pdbx_description
1 polymer ?
#
loop_
_entity_poly.entity_id
_entity_poly.type
_entity_poly.pdbx_seq_one_letter_code
_entity_poly.pdbx_strand_id
1 'polypeptide(L)'
;MNVKAYKTPSIEQIENEFHCDRKDAERAWNYAFESAQERFWEEAQDIAKDLFPDCTFGAEGRCGGWAVVYQLPPVDSWDAVQVAKWASFESQLKKMVKGYCDWENWLEEITVNRWAENGSERYNFIDKKDGTTACIADLKKMARQSGFGAVVRA
;
A
#
# COMPACT_ATOMS: atom_id res chain seq x y z
N MET A 1 -15.72 -14.69 7.61
CA MET A 1 -15.82 -13.53 8.52
C MET A 1 -15.58 -12.26 7.72
N ASN A 2 -16.46 -11.26 7.84
CA ASN A 2 -16.36 -10.02 7.06
C ASN A 2 -15.61 -8.98 7.89
N VAL A 3 -14.38 -8.66 7.49
CA VAL A 3 -13.62 -7.55 8.07
C VAL A 3 -14.12 -6.27 7.41
N LYS A 4 -14.58 -5.32 8.22
CA LYS A 4 -15.04 -4.00 7.77
C LYS A 4 -13.92 -3.35 6.97
N ALA A 5 -14.18 -2.93 5.73
CA ALA A 5 -13.26 -2.10 4.97
C ALA A 5 -12.92 -0.88 5.83
N TYR A 6 -11.66 -0.76 6.24
CA TYR A 6 -11.22 0.34 7.09
C TYR A 6 -11.35 1.64 6.29
N LYS A 7 -11.74 2.72 6.98
CA LYS A 7 -11.85 4.03 6.37
C LYS A 7 -10.43 4.53 6.12
N THR A 8 -10.03 4.61 4.85
CA THR A 8 -8.77 5.25 4.46
C THR A 8 -8.84 6.76 4.70
N PRO A 9 -7.69 7.45 4.79
CA PRO A 9 -7.65 8.90 4.76
C PRO A 9 -8.38 9.46 3.53
N SER A 10 -8.97 10.65 3.66
CA SER A 10 -9.67 11.30 2.54
C SER A 10 -8.68 12.08 1.67
N ILE A 11 -9.05 12.28 0.41
CA ILE A 11 -8.33 13.17 -0.52
C ILE A 11 -8.21 14.58 0.08
N GLU A 12 -9.30 15.09 0.68
CA GLU A 12 -9.33 16.41 1.33
C GLU A 12 -8.31 16.54 2.48
N GLN A 13 -8.06 15.45 3.20
CA GLN A 13 -7.06 15.45 4.26
C GLN A 13 -5.64 15.62 3.68
N ILE A 14 -5.37 14.99 2.53
CA ILE A 14 -4.10 15.14 1.81
C ILE A 14 -3.97 16.56 1.23
N GLU A 15 -5.04 17.11 0.62
CA GLU A 15 -5.05 18.49 0.10
C GLU A 15 -4.70 19.51 1.18
N ASN A 16 -5.30 19.36 2.37
CA ASN A 16 -5.09 20.28 3.48
C ASN A 16 -3.69 20.16 4.09
N GLU A 17 -3.16 18.95 4.23
CA GLU A 17 -1.84 18.71 4.83
C GLU A 17 -0.70 19.15 3.91
N PHE A 18 -0.77 18.78 2.62
CA PHE A 18 0.32 19.02 1.67
C PHE A 18 0.14 20.31 0.85
N HIS A 19 -0.99 21.01 1.02
CA HIS A 19 -1.33 22.23 0.28
C HIS A 19 -1.22 22.07 -1.25
N CYS A 20 -1.60 20.90 -1.76
CA CYS A 20 -1.57 20.56 -3.18
C CYS A 20 -2.96 20.68 -3.83
N ASP A 21 -3.00 20.66 -5.16
CA ASP A 21 -4.28 20.63 -5.87
C ASP A 21 -4.95 19.26 -5.76
N ARG A 22 -6.26 19.21 -6.01
CA ARG A 22 -7.04 17.97 -5.93
C ARG A 22 -6.48 16.83 -6.77
N LYS A 23 -5.95 17.15 -7.95
CA LYS A 23 -5.43 16.16 -8.88
C LYS A 23 -4.16 15.51 -8.35
N ASP A 24 -3.29 16.30 -7.73
CA ASP A 24 -2.07 15.84 -7.09
C ASP A 24 -2.39 15.06 -5.80
N ALA A 25 -3.40 15.51 -5.02
CA ALA A 25 -3.90 14.77 -3.87
C ALA A 25 -4.55 13.42 -4.24
N GLU A 26 -5.38 13.36 -5.28
CA GLU A 26 -5.98 12.12 -5.81
C GLU A 26 -4.90 11.13 -6.28
N ARG A 27 -3.85 11.64 -6.95
CA ARG A 27 -2.71 10.81 -7.36
C ARG A 27 -1.94 10.27 -6.15
N ALA A 28 -1.63 11.12 -5.17
CA ALA A 28 -0.96 10.70 -3.95
C ALA A 28 -1.78 9.67 -3.16
N TRP A 29 -3.10 9.86 -3.11
CA TRP A 29 -4.04 8.92 -2.51
C TRP A 29 -3.96 7.55 -3.18
N ASN A 30 -3.98 7.50 -4.52
CA ASN A 30 -3.89 6.24 -5.27
C ASN A 30 -2.55 5.53 -5.01
N TYR A 31 -1.43 6.26 -5.04
CA TYR A 31 -0.12 5.66 -4.77
C TYR A 31 0.02 5.13 -3.35
N ALA A 32 -0.49 5.87 -2.36
CA ALA A 32 -0.52 5.41 -0.97
C ALA A 32 -1.39 4.17 -0.79
N PHE A 33 -2.57 4.15 -1.42
CA PHE A 33 -3.46 2.99 -1.40
C PHE A 33 -2.82 1.75 -2.04
N GLU A 34 -2.22 1.90 -3.22
CA GLU A 34 -1.56 0.79 -3.92
C GLU A 34 -0.34 0.27 -3.14
N SER A 35 0.47 1.16 -2.57
CA SER A 35 1.61 0.80 -1.69
C SER A 35 1.15 0.03 -0.44
N ALA A 36 0.12 0.54 0.24
CA ALA A 36 -0.49 -0.11 1.39
C ALA A 36 -1.04 -1.51 1.04
N GLN A 37 -1.67 -1.65 -0.13
CA GLN A 37 -2.20 -2.92 -0.60
C GLN A 37 -1.08 -3.94 -0.86
N GLU A 38 -0.01 -3.54 -1.56
CA GLU A 38 1.13 -4.43 -1.83
C GLU A 38 1.77 -4.92 -0.55
N ARG A 39 2.11 -4.01 0.37
CA ARG A 39 2.72 -4.36 1.65
C ARG A 39 1.83 -5.27 2.48
N PHE A 40 0.53 -4.99 2.51
CA PHE A 40 -0.42 -5.87 3.20
C PHE A 40 -0.37 -7.30 2.66
N TRP A 41 -0.39 -7.49 1.33
CA TRP A 41 -0.40 -8.84 0.76
C TRP A 41 0.91 -9.58 0.97
N GLU A 42 2.04 -8.90 0.86
CA GLU A 42 3.36 -9.47 1.13
C GLU A 42 3.46 -9.95 2.59
N GLU A 43 3.19 -9.06 3.54
CA GLU A 43 3.29 -9.38 4.97
C GLU A 43 2.23 -10.41 5.39
N ALA A 44 1.00 -10.32 4.88
CA ALA A 44 -0.06 -11.29 5.19
C ALA A 44 0.26 -12.69 4.68
N GLN A 45 0.91 -12.77 3.50
CA GLN A 45 1.37 -14.03 2.95
C GLN A 45 2.44 -14.67 3.83
N ASP A 46 3.38 -13.88 4.35
CA ASP A 46 4.45 -14.40 5.21
C ASP A 46 3.89 -14.89 6.56
N ILE A 47 2.97 -14.17 7.18
CA ILE A 47 2.28 -14.63 8.39
C ILE A 47 1.49 -15.92 8.10
N ALA A 48 0.83 -16.01 6.95
CA ALA A 48 0.08 -17.21 6.57
C ALA A 48 1.01 -18.42 6.42
N LYS A 49 2.16 -18.26 5.75
CA LYS A 49 3.17 -19.33 5.59
C LYS A 49 3.74 -19.78 6.95
N ASP A 50 3.98 -18.86 7.87
CA ASP A 50 4.51 -19.19 9.19
C ASP A 50 3.52 -20.00 10.04
N LEU A 51 2.23 -19.66 9.98
CA LEU A 51 1.18 -20.35 10.75
C LEU A 51 0.70 -21.64 10.08
N PHE A 52 0.66 -21.64 8.74
CA PHE A 52 0.09 -22.67 7.87
C PHE A 52 1.04 -22.98 6.68
N PRO A 53 2.16 -23.67 6.92
CA PRO A 53 3.23 -23.85 5.92
C PRO A 53 2.81 -24.65 4.68
N ASP A 54 1.84 -25.56 4.83
CA ASP A 54 1.33 -26.39 3.73
C ASP A 54 0.15 -25.76 2.98
N CYS A 55 -0.20 -24.51 3.31
CA CYS A 55 -1.32 -23.80 2.72
C CYS A 55 -0.86 -22.78 1.67
N THR A 56 -1.77 -22.45 0.76
CA THR A 56 -1.59 -21.33 -0.18
C THR A 56 -2.41 -20.14 0.29
N PHE A 57 -1.88 -18.94 0.09
CA PHE A 57 -2.52 -17.69 0.44
C PHE A 57 -2.80 -16.87 -0.82
N GLY A 58 -3.97 -16.26 -0.89
CA GLY A 58 -4.36 -15.45 -2.03
C GLY A 58 -5.44 -14.43 -1.70
N ALA A 59 -5.88 -13.74 -2.75
CA ALA A 59 -6.92 -12.74 -2.69
C ALA A 59 -8.11 -13.14 -3.57
N GLU A 60 -9.33 -13.00 -3.06
CA GLU A 60 -10.56 -13.19 -3.82
C GLU A 60 -11.47 -11.95 -3.81
N GLY A 61 -12.43 -11.91 -4.74
CA GLY A 61 -13.39 -10.82 -4.87
C GLY A 61 -12.86 -9.59 -5.62
N ARG A 62 -13.71 -8.57 -5.75
CA ARG A 62 -13.35 -7.33 -6.46
C ARG A 62 -12.20 -6.62 -5.74
N CYS A 63 -11.19 -6.23 -6.51
CA CYS A 63 -9.99 -5.55 -6.03
C CYS A 63 -9.22 -6.32 -4.93
N GLY A 64 -9.34 -7.66 -4.90
CA GLY A 64 -8.73 -8.48 -3.85
C GLY A 64 -9.40 -8.31 -2.48
N GLY A 65 -10.70 -8.01 -2.42
CA GLY A 65 -11.40 -7.68 -1.17
C GLY A 65 -11.40 -8.74 -0.06
N TRP A 66 -10.94 -9.97 -0.32
CA TRP A 66 -10.87 -11.07 0.65
C TRP A 66 -9.49 -11.68 0.71
N ALA A 67 -8.90 -11.74 1.91
CA ALA A 67 -7.74 -12.59 2.18
C ALA A 67 -8.20 -14.03 2.38
N VAL A 68 -7.67 -14.96 1.59
CA VAL A 68 -8.10 -16.36 1.57
C VAL A 68 -6.90 -17.28 1.79
N VAL A 69 -7.05 -18.23 2.70
CA VAL A 69 -6.10 -19.32 2.93
C VAL A 69 -6.73 -20.60 2.39
N TYR A 70 -6.08 -21.21 1.41
CA TYR A 70 -6.52 -22.46 0.80
C TYR A 70 -5.80 -23.65 1.43
N GLN A 71 -6.36 -24.85 1.20
CA GLN A 71 -5.77 -26.13 1.63
C GLN A 71 -5.70 -26.31 3.16
N LEU A 72 -6.48 -25.53 3.91
CA LEU A 72 -6.73 -25.80 5.32
C LEU A 72 -7.54 -27.09 5.50
N PRO A 73 -7.31 -27.86 6.57
CA PRO A 73 -8.16 -28.98 6.91
C PRO A 73 -9.60 -28.51 7.18
N PRO A 74 -10.60 -29.39 7.02
CA PRO A 74 -12.00 -29.06 7.31
C PRO A 74 -12.17 -28.46 8.71
N VAL A 75 -13.02 -27.44 8.85
CA VAL A 75 -13.20 -26.73 10.13
C VAL A 75 -13.60 -27.68 11.27
N ASP A 76 -14.40 -28.70 10.96
CA ASP A 76 -14.85 -29.70 11.95
C ASP A 76 -13.72 -30.60 12.47
N SER A 77 -12.55 -30.61 11.82
CA SER A 77 -11.37 -31.36 12.25
C SER A 77 -10.34 -30.49 12.99
N TRP A 78 -10.65 -29.22 13.27
CA TRP A 78 -9.73 -28.33 13.95
C TRP A 78 -9.63 -28.66 15.43
N ASP A 79 -8.40 -28.82 15.91
CA ASP A 79 -8.13 -28.87 17.34
C ASP A 79 -7.97 -27.46 17.93
N ALA A 80 -7.77 -27.38 19.24
CA ALA A 80 -7.59 -26.10 19.94
C ALA A 80 -6.37 -25.31 19.43
N VAL A 81 -5.32 -25.99 18.93
CA VAL A 81 -4.12 -25.34 18.40
C VAL A 81 -4.44 -24.66 17.07
N GLN A 82 -5.14 -25.35 16.18
CA GLN A 82 -5.53 -24.83 14.88
C GLN A 82 -6.48 -23.63 15.03
N VAL A 83 -7.44 -23.71 15.95
CA VAL A 83 -8.33 -22.59 16.28
C VAL A 83 -7.54 -21.39 16.80
N ALA A 84 -6.57 -21.61 17.70
CA ALA A 84 -5.73 -20.54 18.25
C ALA A 84 -4.85 -19.88 17.17
N LYS A 85 -4.27 -20.67 16.26
CA LYS A 85 -3.51 -20.16 15.12
C LYS A 85 -4.37 -19.29 14.21
N TRP A 86 -5.58 -19.75 13.89
CA TRP A 86 -6.53 -18.99 13.07
C TRP A 86 -6.93 -17.66 13.73
N ALA A 87 -7.25 -17.69 15.03
CA ALA A 87 -7.58 -16.47 15.78
C ALA A 87 -6.39 -15.48 15.82
N SER A 88 -5.16 -16.00 15.95
CA SER A 88 -3.94 -15.19 15.88
C SER A 88 -3.77 -14.56 14.50
N PHE A 89 -3.90 -15.34 13.42
CA PHE A 89 -3.82 -14.87 12.04
C PHE A 89 -4.81 -13.72 11.79
N GLU A 90 -6.07 -13.94 12.14
CA GLU A 90 -7.13 -12.96 12.02
C GLU A 90 -6.83 -11.65 12.78
N SER A 91 -6.34 -11.77 14.02
CA SER A 91 -5.99 -10.63 14.85
C SER A 91 -4.85 -9.80 14.23
N GLN A 92 -3.84 -10.47 13.66
CA GLN A 92 -2.73 -9.82 12.98
C GLN A 92 -3.20 -9.08 11.72
N LEU A 93 -3.99 -9.72 10.85
CA LEU A 93 -4.53 -9.05 9.66
C LEU A 93 -5.35 -7.81 10.01
N LYS A 94 -6.21 -7.87 11.04
CA LYS A 94 -6.98 -6.71 11.51
C LYS A 94 -6.09 -5.57 12.00
N LYS A 95 -4.99 -5.88 12.67
CA LYS A 95 -4.01 -4.87 13.11
C LYS A 95 -3.28 -4.25 11.91
N MET A 96 -2.87 -5.07 10.95
CA MET A 96 -2.21 -4.61 9.73
C MET A 96 -3.11 -3.66 8.94
N VAL A 97 -4.35 -4.07 8.63
CA VAL A 97 -5.26 -3.19 7.87
C VAL A 97 -5.53 -1.89 8.64
N LYS A 98 -5.65 -1.95 9.98
CA LYS A 98 -5.73 -0.73 10.78
C LYS A 98 -4.50 0.17 10.59
N GLY A 99 -3.29 -0.39 10.65
CA GLY A 99 -2.05 0.35 10.45
C GLY A 99 -1.96 0.95 9.05
N TYR A 100 -2.13 0.14 8.00
CA TYR A 100 -2.05 0.59 6.62
C TYR A 100 -3.16 1.53 6.18
N CYS A 101 -4.22 1.70 6.97
CA CYS A 101 -5.27 2.68 6.71
C CYS A 101 -5.22 3.87 7.68
N ASP A 102 -4.21 3.92 8.56
CA ASP A 102 -4.05 5.02 9.50
C ASP A 102 -3.40 6.24 8.83
N TRP A 103 -3.80 7.43 9.30
CA TRP A 103 -3.32 8.68 8.73
C TRP A 103 -1.81 8.89 8.94
N GLU A 104 -1.27 8.52 10.09
CA GLU A 104 0.14 8.76 10.40
C GLU A 104 1.06 8.01 9.43
N ASN A 105 0.70 6.75 9.12
CA ASN A 105 1.42 5.95 8.13
C ASN A 105 1.29 6.53 6.71
N TRP A 106 0.11 7.00 6.32
CA TRP A 106 -0.09 7.61 4.99
C TRP A 106 0.67 8.92 4.86
N LEU A 107 0.68 9.74 5.91
CA LEU A 107 1.42 10.99 5.96
C LEU A 107 2.91 10.74 5.76
N GLU A 108 3.49 9.78 6.49
CA GLU A 108 4.89 9.39 6.35
C GLU A 108 5.19 8.91 4.92
N GLU A 109 4.41 7.96 4.39
CA GLU A 109 4.62 7.40 3.06
C GLU A 109 4.52 8.45 1.95
N ILE A 110 3.49 9.30 1.98
CA ILE A 110 3.31 10.38 0.99
C ILE A 110 4.46 11.39 1.09
N THR A 111 4.94 11.69 2.29
CA THR A 111 6.04 12.63 2.53
C THR A 111 7.36 12.09 2.00
N VAL A 112 7.74 10.87 2.41
CA VAL A 112 9.01 10.23 2.01
C VAL A 112 9.05 10.05 0.49
N ASN A 113 7.94 9.65 -0.11
CA ASN A 113 7.86 9.43 -1.55
C ASN A 113 7.59 10.72 -2.36
N ARG A 114 7.33 11.85 -1.70
CA ARG A 114 6.98 13.14 -2.32
C ARG A 114 5.82 13.03 -3.30
N TRP A 115 4.82 12.20 -2.98
CA TRP A 115 3.74 11.88 -3.92
C TRP A 115 2.76 13.04 -4.14
N ALA A 116 2.62 13.94 -3.17
CA ALA A 116 1.77 15.12 -3.29
C ALA A 116 2.31 16.20 -4.25
N GLU A 117 3.53 16.02 -4.78
CA GLU A 117 4.14 17.00 -5.69
C GLU A 117 3.68 16.83 -7.14
N ASN A 118 3.60 17.96 -7.85
CA ASN A 118 3.22 17.96 -9.24
C ASN A 118 4.21 17.17 -10.12
N GLY A 119 3.70 16.17 -10.84
CA GLY A 119 4.51 15.32 -11.71
C GLY A 119 5.17 14.12 -11.01
N SER A 120 4.87 13.90 -9.73
CA SER A 120 5.26 12.70 -9.00
C SER A 120 4.86 11.40 -9.72
N GLU A 121 5.70 10.40 -9.59
CA GLU A 121 5.42 9.01 -10.00
C GLU A 121 5.34 8.12 -8.75
N ARG A 122 4.72 6.95 -8.90
CA ARG A 122 4.63 5.96 -7.82
C ARG A 122 6.00 5.60 -7.27
N TYR A 123 6.97 5.32 -8.15
CA TYR A 123 8.37 5.15 -7.80
C TYR A 123 9.12 6.44 -8.12
N ASN A 124 9.06 7.40 -7.19
CA ASN A 124 9.44 8.80 -7.46
C ASN A 124 10.95 9.07 -7.42
N PHE A 125 11.77 8.08 -7.06
CA PHE A 125 13.22 8.21 -6.94
C PHE A 125 13.94 7.27 -7.90
N ILE A 126 15.01 7.75 -8.51
CA ILE A 126 15.87 6.99 -9.40
C ILE A 126 17.34 7.18 -9.05
N ASP A 127 18.11 6.10 -9.08
CA ASP A 127 19.55 6.15 -8.92
C ASP A 127 20.22 6.45 -10.26
N LYS A 128 21.11 7.43 -10.25
CA LYS A 128 21.90 7.82 -11.42
C LYS A 128 23.22 7.04 -11.46
N LYS A 129 23.82 7.01 -12.64
CA LYS A 129 25.13 6.38 -12.88
C LYS A 129 26.27 6.98 -12.06
N ASP A 130 26.12 8.23 -11.61
CA ASP A 130 27.09 8.93 -10.75
C ASP A 130 26.92 8.59 -9.26
N GLY A 131 26.02 7.66 -8.91
CA GLY A 131 25.75 7.24 -7.54
C GLY A 131 24.82 8.18 -6.76
N THR A 132 24.27 9.21 -7.40
CA THR A 132 23.30 10.11 -6.77
C THR A 132 21.87 9.67 -7.03
N THR A 133 20.98 9.87 -6.05
CA THR A 133 19.54 9.64 -6.21
C THR A 133 18.85 10.95 -6.62
N ALA A 134 17.94 10.89 -7.59
CA ALA A 134 17.16 12.04 -8.02
C ALA A 134 15.65 11.77 -7.93
N CYS A 135 14.91 12.79 -7.53
CA CYS A 135 13.45 12.78 -7.53
C CYS A 135 12.92 13.10 -8.94
N ILE A 136 11.98 12.29 -9.43
CA ILE A 136 11.37 12.45 -10.75
C ILE A 136 10.56 13.75 -10.85
N ALA A 137 9.86 14.14 -9.78
CA ALA A 137 9.12 15.41 -9.75
C ALA A 137 10.05 16.60 -9.98
N ASP A 138 11.24 16.61 -9.35
CA ASP A 138 12.25 17.66 -9.55
C ASP A 138 12.78 17.66 -10.98
N LEU A 139 13.10 16.49 -11.53
CA LEU A 139 13.59 16.37 -12.91
C LEU A 139 12.56 16.92 -13.92
N LYS A 140 11.27 16.58 -13.74
CA LYS A 140 10.19 17.10 -14.58
C LYS A 140 10.03 18.62 -14.42
N LYS A 141 10.15 19.14 -13.20
CA LYS A 141 10.11 20.59 -12.94
C LYS A 141 11.26 21.33 -13.65
N MET A 142 12.49 20.82 -13.54
CA MET A 142 13.68 21.36 -14.21
C MET A 142 13.54 21.34 -15.74
N ALA A 143 12.99 20.26 -16.29
CA ALA A 143 12.78 20.13 -17.73
C ALA A 143 11.79 21.17 -18.25
N ARG A 144 10.65 21.37 -17.56
CA ARG A 144 9.66 22.41 -17.91
C ARG A 144 10.25 23.81 -17.84
N GLN A 145 11.04 24.10 -16.79
CA GLN A 145 11.72 25.39 -16.63
C GLN A 145 12.73 25.65 -17.75
N SER A 146 13.36 24.60 -18.27
CA SER A 146 14.29 24.64 -19.40
C SER A 146 13.58 24.70 -20.77
N GLY A 147 12.25 24.78 -20.81
CA GLY A 147 11.47 24.88 -22.04
C GLY A 147 11.17 23.55 -22.73
N PHE A 148 11.50 22.41 -22.12
CA PHE A 148 11.07 21.10 -22.61
C PHE A 148 9.57 20.90 -22.30
N GLY A 149 8.84 20.29 -23.23
CA GLY A 149 7.41 19.99 -23.08
C GLY A 149 7.12 18.94 -21.99
N ALA A 150 5.92 18.35 -22.01
CA ALA A 150 5.58 17.29 -21.07
C ALA A 150 6.57 16.11 -21.20
N VAL A 151 7.40 15.91 -20.17
CA VAL A 151 8.32 14.77 -20.10
C VAL A 151 7.50 13.54 -19.71
N VAL A 152 7.16 12.73 -20.72
CA VAL A 152 6.48 11.45 -20.58
C VAL A 152 7.55 10.36 -20.59
N ARG A 153 7.57 9.50 -19.56
CA ARG A 153 8.37 8.27 -19.60
C ARG A 153 7.74 7.33 -20.62
N ALA A 154 8.57 6.79 -21.53
CA ALA A 154 8.21 5.65 -22.37
C ALA A 154 8.20 4.37 -21.53
#